data_AF-K4QY41-F1
#
_entry.id   AF-K4QY41-F1
#
_cell.length_a   1.000
_cell.length_b   1.000
_cell.length_c   1.000
_cell.angle_alpha   90.00
_cell.angle_beta   90.00
_cell.angle_gamma   90.00
#
_symmetry.space_group_name_H-M   'P 1'
#
loop_
_entity.id
_entity.type
_entity.pdbx_description
1 polymer ?
#
loop_
_entity_poly.entity_id
_entity_poly.type
_entity_poly.pdbx_seq_one_letter_code
_entity_poly.pdbx_strand_id
1 'polypeptide(L)'
;MSTAILTGQPVPGSSIEGELRSLGFEVRAAADAAEAETLLAQVSGQERVAVVDARFVGHVHALRLGLTDPRFPLAAIPGAVTAQPAARQALTRALARENSGVGTTLVDSLADRLVETLDTEVHRPELGSLVAEVPADPQARNEARQAVAAVDDEAIRLKSAVKARDGFFTTYCISPYSRYIARWCARRGLTPNQVTTASLLTALIAAGCAATGTRGGFVAAGLLLLFSFVLDCTDGQLARYSLQYSTLGAWLDATFDRAKEYAYYAGLALGAARGGDDVWALALGAMVLQTCRHVVDFSFNEANHDATANTSPTAALSDKLDSVGWTVWMRRMIVLPIGERWAMIAVLTAVTTPRITFYALLIGCAFAATYTTAGRVLRSLTRKARRTDRAAQALADLADSGPLAQALAQALGDRARKLPGFAAPAVALLGGLVLVATAVFTDFGGPWPVLGALVYVATSALAVARPLKGALDWLVPPFFRAAEYGAVLALAANAEVNGALPAAFGLVAAVAYHHYDTVYRIRGNAGAPPAWLVRAVGGHEGRTLLVTVLAAVLTAAQFPVALTVLAVAVALVVLVESIRFWVSAGAPAVHDEGEPA
;
A
#
# COMPACT_ATOMS: atom_id res chain seq x y z
N MET A 1 20.00 13.30 19.28
CA MET A 1 19.17 14.48 18.93
C MET A 1 19.50 14.87 17.49
N SER A 2 18.83 15.86 16.88
CA SER A 2 19.20 16.34 15.54
C SER A 2 19.98 17.64 15.67
N THR A 3 20.99 17.89 14.83
CA THR A 3 21.80 19.13 14.87
C THR A 3 21.65 19.92 13.57
N ALA A 4 21.40 21.22 13.68
CA ALA A 4 21.40 22.15 12.56
C ALA A 4 22.61 23.09 12.66
N ILE A 5 23.42 23.13 11.61
CA ILE A 5 24.57 24.01 11.46
C ILE A 5 24.11 25.22 10.63
N LEU A 6 24.05 26.38 11.27
CA LEU A 6 23.64 27.65 10.70
C LEU A 6 24.86 28.35 10.12
N THR A 7 24.90 28.51 8.80
CA THR A 7 26.08 28.97 8.06
C THR A 7 25.90 30.40 7.56
N GLY A 8 26.95 31.21 7.67
CA GLY A 8 26.96 32.61 7.25
C GLY A 8 26.76 33.59 8.40
N GLN A 9 26.76 34.88 8.08
CA GLN A 9 26.67 35.93 9.10
C GLN A 9 25.28 35.96 9.75
N PRO A 10 25.18 36.05 11.09
CA PRO A 10 23.90 36.19 11.77
C PRO A 10 23.14 37.42 11.26
N VAL A 11 21.88 37.24 10.88
CA VAL A 11 21.05 38.36 10.45
C VAL A 11 20.20 38.87 11.62
N PRO A 12 20.33 40.14 12.04
CA PRO A 12 19.53 40.70 13.13
C PRO A 12 18.02 40.54 12.89
N GLY A 13 17.31 40.07 13.92
CA GLY A 13 15.86 39.83 13.84
C GLY A 13 15.45 38.67 12.92
N SER A 14 16.36 37.73 12.63
CA SER A 14 16.02 36.45 11.99
C SER A 14 15.34 35.52 13.00
N SER A 15 14.26 34.84 12.59
CA SER A 15 13.54 33.85 13.41
C SER A 15 14.10 32.43 13.27
N ILE A 16 15.01 32.20 12.30
CA ILE A 16 15.47 30.87 11.87
C ILE A 16 15.97 29.98 13.01
N GLU A 17 16.72 30.55 13.98
CA GLU A 17 17.24 29.79 15.11
C GLU A 17 16.12 29.28 16.03
N GLY A 18 15.11 30.11 16.29
CA GLY A 18 13.92 29.72 17.05
C GLY A 18 13.06 28.69 16.31
N GLU A 19 12.93 28.84 14.99
CA GLU A 19 12.21 27.90 14.13
C GLU A 19 12.87 26.52 14.11
N LEU A 20 14.19 26.46 13.92
CA LEU A 20 14.95 25.20 13.96
C LEU A 20 14.85 24.51 15.33
N ARG A 21 14.95 25.27 16.42
CA ARG A 21 14.72 24.74 17.78
C ARG A 21 13.31 24.21 17.96
N SER A 22 12.29 24.88 17.41
CA SER A 22 10.90 24.42 17.46
C SER A 22 10.68 23.11 16.69
N LEU A 23 11.54 22.82 15.71
CA LEU A 23 11.59 21.55 14.98
C LEU A 23 12.43 20.47 15.68
N GLY A 24 12.99 20.76 16.86
CA GLY A 24 13.76 19.81 17.66
C GLY A 24 15.25 19.72 17.30
N PHE A 25 15.80 20.72 16.61
CA PHE A 25 17.23 20.80 16.35
C PHE A 25 17.99 21.51 17.47
N GLU A 26 19.14 20.95 17.84
CA GLU A 26 20.22 21.73 18.46
C GLU A 26 20.86 22.60 17.38
N VAL A 27 20.98 23.90 17.62
CA VAL A 27 21.51 24.85 16.64
C VAL A 27 22.95 25.22 16.98
N ARG A 28 23.85 25.10 16.01
CA ARG A 28 25.25 25.53 16.09
C ARG A 28 25.53 26.51 14.94
N ALA A 29 26.22 27.61 15.20
CA ALA A 29 26.57 28.58 14.17
C ALA A 29 27.97 28.32 13.61
N ALA A 30 28.16 28.52 12.31
CA ALA A 30 29.43 28.45 11.61
C ALA A 30 29.64 29.71 10.77
N ALA A 31 30.78 30.37 10.94
CA ALA A 31 31.15 31.56 10.20
C ALA A 31 31.49 31.25 8.73
N ASP A 32 32.07 30.07 8.46
CA ASP A 32 32.50 29.62 7.15
C ASP A 32 32.34 28.09 6.96
N ALA A 33 32.72 27.60 5.78
CA ALA A 33 32.63 26.19 5.42
C ALA A 33 33.57 25.30 6.24
N ALA A 34 34.74 25.80 6.66
CA ALA A 34 35.71 25.03 7.44
C ALA A 34 35.24 24.83 8.89
N GLU A 35 34.64 25.86 9.49
CA GLU A 35 33.99 25.75 10.79
C GLU A 35 32.76 24.83 10.72
N ALA A 36 31.97 24.91 9.64
CA ALA A 36 30.85 24.01 9.41
C ALA A 36 31.30 22.55 9.31
N GLU A 37 32.41 22.27 8.63
CA GLU A 37 33.01 20.93 8.54
C GLU A 37 33.45 20.40 9.91
N THR A 38 34.10 21.27 10.70
CA THR A 38 34.56 20.94 12.04
C THR A 38 33.39 20.62 12.97
N LEU A 39 32.34 21.44 12.95
CA LEU A 39 31.14 21.23 13.74
C LEU A 39 30.41 19.95 13.31
N LEU A 40 30.32 19.69 12.01
CA LEU A 40 29.73 18.48 11.47
C LEU A 40 30.48 17.24 11.98
N ALA A 41 31.81 17.27 11.99
CA ALA A 41 32.65 16.16 12.48
C ALA A 41 32.47 15.90 13.99
N GLN A 42 32.09 16.91 14.78
CA GLN A 42 31.82 16.76 16.22
C GLN A 42 30.44 16.15 16.54
N VAL A 43 29.49 16.19 15.60
CA VAL A 43 28.17 15.59 15.79
C VAL A 43 28.26 14.07 15.63
N SER A 44 27.63 13.32 16.53
CA SER A 44 27.62 11.85 16.49
C SER A 44 27.10 11.31 15.15
N GLY A 45 27.77 10.32 14.56
CA GLY A 45 27.39 9.75 13.25
C GLY A 45 25.97 9.14 13.21
N GLN A 46 25.37 8.87 14.36
CA GLN A 46 24.01 8.35 14.51
C GLN A 46 22.92 9.44 14.50
N GLU A 47 23.31 10.72 14.44
CA GLU A 47 22.40 11.85 14.50
C GLU A 47 22.09 12.42 13.12
N ARG A 48 20.86 12.91 12.93
CA ARG A 48 20.49 13.68 11.74
C ARG A 48 21.19 15.05 11.82
N VAL A 49 21.69 15.50 10.69
CA VAL A 49 22.35 16.81 10.55
C VAL A 49 21.66 17.65 9.47
N ALA A 50 21.65 18.96 9.65
CA ALA A 50 21.22 19.92 8.65
C ALA A 50 22.23 21.05 8.52
N VAL A 51 22.39 21.58 7.32
CA VAL A 51 23.15 22.80 7.03
C VAL A 51 22.16 23.81 6.47
N VAL A 52 22.06 24.99 7.10
CA VAL A 52 21.03 26.00 6.82
C VAL A 52 21.68 27.37 6.71
N ASP A 53 21.39 28.13 5.65
CA ASP A 53 21.89 29.50 5.49
C ASP A 53 21.22 30.44 6.51
N ALA A 54 22.01 31.25 7.22
CA ALA A 54 21.53 32.20 8.23
C ALA A 54 20.61 33.30 7.67
N ARG A 55 20.67 33.55 6.36
CA ARG A 55 19.80 34.49 5.66
C ARG A 55 18.45 33.91 5.29
N PHE A 56 18.23 32.60 5.43
CA PHE A 56 16.98 31.92 5.06
C PHE A 56 15.74 32.69 5.53
N VAL A 57 14.81 32.90 4.61
CA VAL A 57 13.47 33.43 4.88
C VAL A 57 12.46 32.49 4.24
N GLY A 58 11.56 31.95 5.04
CA GLY A 58 10.56 31.02 4.55
C GLY A 58 9.59 30.57 5.62
N HIS A 59 8.73 29.64 5.26
CA HIS A 59 7.77 29.04 6.18
C HIS A 59 8.42 27.97 7.05
N VAL A 60 7.99 27.87 8.31
CA VAL A 60 8.42 26.78 9.21
C VAL A 60 8.02 25.42 8.64
N HIS A 61 6.86 25.33 7.97
CA HIS A 61 6.49 24.09 7.29
C HIS A 61 7.42 23.70 6.14
N ALA A 62 7.99 24.67 5.41
CA ALA A 62 8.97 24.39 4.36
C ALA A 62 10.25 23.76 4.95
N LEU A 63 10.78 24.36 6.03
CA LEU A 63 11.88 23.76 6.80
C LEU A 63 11.51 22.39 7.34
N ARG A 64 10.28 22.21 7.83
CA ARG A 64 9.80 20.91 8.31
C ARG A 64 9.86 19.85 7.19
N LEU A 65 9.34 20.16 6.00
CA LEU A 65 9.36 19.25 4.83
C LEU A 65 10.80 18.94 4.40
N GLY A 66 11.65 19.97 4.31
CA GLY A 66 13.04 19.82 3.86
C GLY A 66 13.96 19.14 4.86
N LEU A 67 13.71 19.29 6.17
CA LEU A 67 14.68 18.92 7.21
C LEU A 67 14.25 17.76 8.12
N THR A 68 12.94 17.46 8.23
CA THR A 68 12.45 16.51 9.23
C THR A 68 11.79 15.25 8.67
N ASP A 69 11.57 15.16 7.35
CA ASP A 69 11.00 13.95 6.76
C ASP A 69 11.93 12.74 7.00
N PRO A 70 11.46 11.65 7.64
CA PRO A 70 12.25 10.45 7.90
C PRO A 70 12.41 9.53 6.69
N ARG A 71 11.66 9.74 5.60
CA ARG A 71 11.65 8.82 4.44
C ARG A 71 12.88 9.00 3.55
N PHE A 72 13.45 10.21 3.52
CA PHE A 72 14.53 10.56 2.61
C PHE A 72 15.86 10.69 3.36
N PRO A 73 16.89 9.88 2.99
CA PRO A 73 18.21 9.98 3.61
C PRO A 73 18.89 11.34 3.37
N LEU A 74 18.63 11.96 2.21
CA LEU A 74 19.05 13.32 1.85
C LEU A 74 17.84 14.08 1.33
N ALA A 75 17.65 15.30 1.84
CA ALA A 75 16.65 16.22 1.33
C ALA A 75 17.17 17.66 1.35
N ALA A 76 16.67 18.48 0.43
CA ALA A 76 17.04 19.88 0.33
C ALA A 76 15.87 20.76 -0.12
N ILE A 77 15.88 21.98 0.40
CA ILE A 77 15.08 23.13 -0.07
C ILE A 77 16.06 24.28 -0.31
N PRO A 78 15.66 25.36 -1.02
CA PRO A 78 16.56 26.49 -1.21
C PRO A 78 17.13 26.98 0.14
N GLY A 79 18.46 27.05 0.25
CA GLY A 79 19.14 27.48 1.46
C GLY A 79 19.27 26.46 2.60
N ALA A 80 18.80 25.23 2.44
CA ALA A 80 18.90 24.23 3.49
C ALA A 80 19.02 22.79 2.95
N VAL A 81 19.94 22.02 3.52
CA VAL A 81 20.13 20.59 3.20
C VAL A 81 20.19 19.77 4.49
N THR A 82 19.55 18.60 4.50
CA THR A 82 19.64 17.63 5.60
C THR A 82 20.19 16.29 5.15
N ALA A 83 20.94 15.64 6.03
CA ALA A 83 21.36 14.26 5.89
C ALA A 83 21.00 13.45 7.15
N GLN A 84 20.38 12.29 6.92
CA GLN A 84 20.23 11.24 7.92
C GLN A 84 21.55 10.45 8.09
N PRO A 85 21.70 9.64 9.16
CA PRO A 85 22.90 8.84 9.42
C PRO A 85 23.43 8.08 8.20
N ALA A 86 22.53 7.44 7.44
CA ALA A 86 22.87 6.66 6.25
C ALA A 86 23.52 7.48 5.12
N ALA A 87 23.28 8.80 5.05
CA ALA A 87 23.79 9.67 4.00
C ALA A 87 24.76 10.75 4.51
N ARG A 88 25.14 10.73 5.79
CA ARG A 88 26.08 11.70 6.37
C ARG A 88 27.42 11.73 5.67
N GLN A 89 27.90 10.58 5.20
CA GLN A 89 29.17 10.50 4.52
C GLN A 89 29.15 11.24 3.16
N ALA A 90 28.01 11.25 2.47
CA ALA A 90 27.86 12.01 1.23
C ALA A 90 27.93 13.51 1.51
N LEU A 91 27.18 14.01 2.51
CA LEU A 91 27.21 15.41 2.91
C LEU A 91 28.60 15.87 3.39
N THR A 92 29.28 15.03 4.17
CA THR A 92 30.65 15.34 4.66
C THR A 92 31.65 15.44 3.51
N ARG A 93 31.56 14.55 2.51
CA ARG A 93 32.40 14.61 1.31
C ARG A 93 32.11 15.84 0.44
N ALA A 94 30.84 16.22 0.31
CA ALA A 94 30.44 17.45 -0.39
C ALA A 94 31.05 18.69 0.29
N LEU A 95 30.98 18.75 1.62
CA LEU A 95 31.51 19.87 2.41
C LEU A 95 33.05 19.97 2.34
N ALA A 96 33.76 18.85 2.41
CA ALA A 96 35.21 18.83 2.25
C ALA A 96 35.66 19.29 0.85
N ARG A 97 34.89 18.98 -0.21
CA ARG A 97 35.17 19.43 -1.58
C ARG A 97 34.97 20.93 -1.73
N GLU A 98 33.89 21.48 -1.17
CA GLU A 98 33.64 22.93 -1.11
C GLU A 98 34.78 23.66 -0.40
N ASN A 99 35.28 23.11 0.71
CA ASN A 99 36.40 23.69 1.47
C ASN A 99 37.74 23.64 0.70
N SER A 100 37.90 22.66 -0.21
CA SER A 100 39.13 22.45 -0.98
C SER A 100 39.19 23.21 -2.33
N GLY A 101 38.08 23.80 -2.77
CA GLY A 101 37.94 24.43 -4.09
C GLY A 101 38.12 25.95 -4.10
N VAL A 102 38.85 26.49 -5.08
CA VAL A 102 38.85 27.91 -5.46
C VAL A 102 37.90 28.08 -6.64
N GLY A 103 36.68 28.55 -6.41
CA GLY A 103 35.70 28.77 -7.47
C GLY A 103 34.45 29.50 -7.01
N THR A 104 34.28 30.73 -7.48
CA THR A 104 33.06 31.53 -7.38
C THR A 104 31.93 30.88 -8.18
N THR A 105 31.09 30.09 -7.54
CA THR A 105 29.75 29.75 -8.05
C THR A 105 28.82 30.96 -7.92
N LEU A 106 27.94 31.16 -8.90
CA LEU A 106 26.91 32.22 -8.95
C LEU A 106 25.82 32.10 -7.85
N VAL A 107 25.90 31.08 -6.99
CA VAL A 107 24.94 30.76 -5.93
C VAL A 107 25.60 31.00 -4.56
N ASP A 108 25.05 31.94 -3.78
CA ASP A 108 25.69 32.45 -2.55
C ASP A 108 25.57 31.52 -1.34
N SER A 109 24.59 30.61 -1.32
CA SER A 109 24.30 29.75 -0.17
C SER A 109 25.14 28.47 -0.17
N LEU A 110 25.84 28.19 0.94
CA LEU A 110 26.64 26.97 1.11
C LEU A 110 25.77 25.72 0.98
N ALA A 111 24.54 25.74 1.52
CA ALA A 111 23.63 24.60 1.45
C ALA A 111 23.28 24.24 -0.01
N ASP A 112 23.07 25.23 -0.88
CA ASP A 112 22.73 24.97 -2.29
C ASP A 112 23.94 24.45 -3.07
N ARG A 113 25.16 24.94 -2.78
CA ARG A 113 26.41 24.41 -3.37
C ARG A 113 26.69 22.96 -2.95
N LEU A 114 26.42 22.62 -1.68
CA LEU A 114 26.51 21.23 -1.22
C LEU A 114 25.57 20.33 -2.02
N VAL A 115 24.36 20.80 -2.34
CA VAL A 115 23.41 20.03 -3.14
C VAL A 115 23.89 19.80 -4.57
N GLU A 116 24.59 20.76 -5.18
CA GLU A 116 25.18 20.61 -6.52
C GLU A 116 26.36 19.62 -6.54
N THR A 117 27.11 19.51 -5.44
CA THR A 117 28.30 18.66 -5.34
C THR A 117 28.03 17.25 -4.81
N LEU A 118 26.80 16.98 -4.35
CA LEU A 118 26.36 15.66 -3.89
C LEU A 118 26.31 14.67 -5.07
N ASP A 119 26.92 13.51 -4.87
CA ASP A 119 26.97 12.39 -5.83
C ASP A 119 25.80 11.41 -5.65
N THR A 120 24.86 11.74 -4.78
CA THR A 120 23.71 10.91 -4.39
C THR A 120 22.42 11.67 -4.69
N GLU A 121 21.35 10.95 -5.02
CA GLU A 121 20.04 11.56 -5.26
C GLU A 121 19.54 12.31 -4.01
N VAL A 122 19.17 13.58 -4.21
CA VAL A 122 18.67 14.48 -3.15
C VAL A 122 17.19 14.69 -3.37
N HIS A 123 16.39 14.35 -2.36
CA HIS A 123 14.95 14.62 -2.41
C HIS A 123 14.68 16.12 -2.31
N ARG A 124 13.86 16.65 -3.23
CA ARG A 124 13.41 18.05 -3.20
C ARG A 124 11.89 18.07 -3.01
N PRO A 125 11.38 18.42 -1.82
CA PRO A 125 9.94 18.41 -1.59
C PRO A 125 9.24 19.49 -2.42
N GLU A 126 8.04 19.18 -2.92
CA GLU A 126 7.20 20.17 -3.58
C GLU A 126 6.65 21.18 -2.56
N LEU A 127 7.11 22.43 -2.65
CA LEU A 127 6.73 23.49 -1.70
C LEU A 127 5.39 24.16 -2.07
N GLY A 128 4.99 24.11 -3.34
CA GLY A 128 3.76 24.76 -3.81
C GLY A 128 3.78 26.26 -3.55
N SER A 129 2.85 26.74 -2.72
CA SER A 129 2.77 28.15 -2.31
C SER A 129 3.62 28.50 -1.08
N LEU A 130 4.33 27.53 -0.48
CA LEU A 130 5.26 27.80 0.62
C LEU A 130 6.50 28.51 0.06
N VAL A 131 6.87 29.60 0.72
CA VAL A 131 8.11 30.35 0.46
C VAL A 131 9.28 29.68 1.20
N ALA A 132 10.39 29.50 0.50
CA ALA A 132 11.70 29.10 1.03
C ALA A 132 12.78 29.72 0.15
N GLU A 133 13.45 30.76 0.65
CA GLU A 133 14.40 31.57 -0.13
C GLU A 133 15.60 31.98 0.72
N VAL A 134 16.70 32.32 0.03
CA VAL A 134 17.90 32.95 0.62
C VAL A 134 18.08 34.32 -0.03
N PRO A 135 17.49 35.39 0.56
CA PRO A 135 17.54 36.72 -0.03
C PRO A 135 18.97 37.28 -0.06
N ALA A 136 19.38 37.83 -1.21
CA ALA A 136 20.71 38.42 -1.40
C ALA A 136 20.85 39.82 -0.77
N ASP A 137 19.76 40.57 -0.66
CA ASP A 137 19.76 41.95 -0.18
C ASP A 137 18.55 42.27 0.74
N PRO A 138 18.55 43.43 1.43
CA PRO A 138 17.46 43.81 2.32
C PRO A 138 16.09 43.98 1.65
N GLN A 139 16.04 44.34 0.36
CA GLN A 139 14.80 44.53 -0.39
C GLN A 139 14.17 43.16 -0.69
N ALA A 140 14.94 42.24 -1.25
CA ALA A 140 14.53 40.85 -1.48
C ALA A 140 14.10 40.17 -0.16
N ARG A 141 14.78 40.48 0.96
CA ARG A 141 14.40 39.96 2.28
C ARG A 141 13.03 40.46 2.73
N ASN A 142 12.72 41.74 2.46
CA ASN A 142 11.41 42.30 2.79
C ASN A 142 10.30 41.71 1.91
N GLU A 143 10.57 41.52 0.61
CA GLU A 143 9.67 40.85 -0.33
C GLU A 143 9.39 39.41 0.10
N ALA A 144 10.41 38.62 0.43
CA ALA A 144 10.27 37.27 0.95
C ALA A 144 9.44 37.23 2.25
N ARG A 145 9.64 38.19 3.16
CA ARG A 145 8.81 38.31 4.39
C ARG A 145 7.35 38.63 4.08
N GLN A 146 7.09 39.50 3.11
CA GLN A 146 5.73 39.80 2.66
C GLN A 146 5.08 38.58 2.02
N ALA A 147 5.83 37.82 1.22
CA ALA A 147 5.37 36.58 0.61
C ALA A 147 5.03 35.51 1.67
N VAL A 148 5.85 35.39 2.72
CA VAL A 148 5.55 34.53 3.88
C VAL A 148 4.28 34.99 4.60
N ALA A 149 4.14 36.29 4.87
CA ALA A 149 2.96 36.83 5.56
C ALA A 149 1.66 36.71 4.75
N ALA A 150 1.75 36.66 3.42
CA ALA A 150 0.60 36.51 2.53
C ALA A 150 0.00 35.10 2.52
N VAL A 151 0.70 34.13 3.09
CA VAL A 151 0.38 32.70 3.00
C VAL A 151 0.13 32.12 4.39
N ASP A 152 -1.02 31.47 4.58
CA ASP A 152 -1.32 30.76 5.83
C ASP A 152 -0.64 29.38 5.84
N ASP A 153 0.49 29.29 6.55
CA ASP A 153 1.29 28.08 6.73
C ASP A 153 0.46 26.88 7.22
N GLU A 154 -0.43 27.13 8.18
CA GLU A 154 -1.22 26.08 8.83
C GLU A 154 -2.34 25.61 7.90
N ALA A 155 -2.94 26.51 7.11
CA ALA A 155 -3.91 26.14 6.10
C ALA A 155 -3.28 25.28 5.00
N ILE A 156 -2.05 25.59 4.57
CA ILE A 156 -1.30 24.75 3.63
C ILE A 156 -1.01 23.40 4.25
N ARG A 157 -0.51 23.36 5.48
CA ARG A 157 -0.19 22.11 6.17
C ARG A 157 -1.40 21.19 6.32
N LEU A 158 -2.58 21.75 6.61
CA LEU A 158 -3.84 20.99 6.67
C LEU A 158 -4.29 20.50 5.29
N LYS A 159 -4.01 21.25 4.23
CA LYS A 159 -4.35 20.89 2.86
C LYS A 159 -3.41 19.82 2.31
N SER A 160 -2.09 19.96 2.51
CA SER A 160 -1.07 18.97 2.13
C SER A 160 -1.19 17.67 2.92
N ALA A 161 -1.75 17.74 4.12
CA ALA A 161 -2.09 16.55 4.90
C ALA A 161 -3.19 15.70 4.26
N VAL A 162 -3.98 16.18 3.29
CA VAL A 162 -5.00 15.37 2.59
C VAL A 162 -4.41 14.79 1.29
N LYS A 163 -4.70 13.51 1.02
CA LYS A 163 -4.18 12.82 -0.17
C LYS A 163 -4.81 13.43 -1.44
N ALA A 164 -3.98 13.74 -2.44
CA ALA A 164 -4.41 14.43 -3.65
C ALA A 164 -5.35 13.59 -4.55
N ARG A 165 -5.30 12.26 -4.44
CA ARG A 165 -6.00 11.31 -5.31
C ARG A 165 -6.97 10.42 -4.55
N ASP A 166 -7.73 11.01 -3.64
CA ASP A 166 -8.80 10.31 -2.95
C ASP A 166 -10.04 10.11 -3.83
N GLY A 167 -10.87 9.13 -3.44
CA GLY A 167 -12.21 8.92 -3.98
C GLY A 167 -13.11 10.14 -3.75
N PHE A 168 -14.20 10.22 -4.50
CA PHE A 168 -15.26 11.21 -4.34
C PHE A 168 -15.75 11.27 -2.88
N PHE A 169 -16.13 10.12 -2.31
CA PHE A 169 -16.70 10.08 -0.97
C PHE A 169 -15.69 10.57 0.08
N THR A 170 -14.45 10.09 0.02
CA THR A 170 -13.39 10.56 0.94
C THR A 170 -13.14 12.05 0.78
N THR A 171 -13.03 12.55 -0.46
CA THR A 171 -12.71 13.95 -0.74
C THR A 171 -13.79 14.92 -0.23
N TYR A 172 -15.07 14.60 -0.47
CA TYR A 172 -16.16 15.54 -0.20
C TYR A 172 -16.91 15.26 1.11
N CYS A 173 -16.91 14.03 1.61
CA CYS A 173 -17.67 13.64 2.80
C CYS A 173 -16.81 13.34 4.03
N ILE A 174 -15.48 13.25 3.91
CA ILE A 174 -14.58 12.90 5.02
C ILE A 174 -13.48 13.95 5.22
N SER A 175 -12.64 14.15 4.19
CA SER A 175 -11.49 15.06 4.21
C SER A 175 -11.76 16.51 4.61
N PRO A 176 -12.96 17.11 4.39
CA PRO A 176 -13.21 18.48 4.81
C PRO A 176 -13.06 18.70 6.32
N TYR A 177 -13.41 17.69 7.14
CA TYR A 177 -13.34 17.78 8.60
C TYR A 177 -12.29 16.85 9.24
N SER A 178 -11.98 15.69 8.65
CA SER A 178 -11.02 14.75 9.25
C SER A 178 -9.62 15.34 9.43
N ARG A 179 -9.20 16.23 8.53
CA ARG A 179 -7.90 16.96 8.67
C ARG A 179 -7.82 17.80 9.95
N TYR A 180 -8.94 18.32 10.43
CA TYR A 180 -8.98 19.05 11.70
C TYR A 180 -8.98 18.10 12.91
N ILE A 181 -9.52 16.89 12.75
CA ILE A 181 -9.37 15.81 13.74
C ILE A 181 -7.89 15.40 13.81
N ALA A 182 -7.21 15.24 12.67
CA ALA A 182 -5.79 14.94 12.61
C ALA A 182 -4.96 16.00 13.36
N ARG A 183 -5.25 17.28 13.13
CA ARG A 183 -4.64 18.37 13.90
C ARG A 183 -4.94 18.29 15.40
N TRP A 184 -6.19 18.00 15.77
CA TRP A 184 -6.55 17.82 17.18
C TRP A 184 -5.76 16.68 17.82
N CYS A 185 -5.62 15.54 17.14
CA CYS A 185 -4.79 14.42 17.56
C CYS A 185 -3.32 14.84 17.74
N ALA A 186 -2.75 15.55 16.77
CA ALA A 186 -1.38 16.06 16.82
C ALA A 186 -1.16 16.97 18.04
N ARG A 187 -2.10 17.87 18.34
CA ARG A 187 -2.04 18.77 19.51
C ARG A 187 -2.17 18.03 20.84
N ARG A 188 -2.81 16.85 20.85
CA ARG A 188 -2.93 15.97 22.02
C ARG A 188 -1.78 14.98 22.16
N GLY A 189 -0.81 15.00 21.25
CA GLY A 189 0.32 14.07 21.26
C GLY A 189 -0.07 12.63 20.92
N LEU A 190 -1.23 12.41 20.28
CA LEU A 190 -1.62 11.09 19.80
C LEU A 190 -0.78 10.73 18.57
N THR A 191 -0.38 9.46 18.48
CA THR A 191 0.40 8.95 17.34
C THR A 191 -0.52 8.39 16.25
N PRO A 192 -0.09 8.36 14.97
CA PRO A 192 -0.83 7.71 13.88
C PRO A 192 -1.26 6.29 14.24
N ASN A 193 -0.34 5.47 14.76
CA ASN A 193 -0.61 4.07 15.12
C ASN A 193 -1.70 3.93 16.20
N GLN A 194 -1.81 4.87 17.15
CA GLN A 194 -2.90 4.87 18.12
C GLN A 194 -4.25 5.12 17.46
N VAL A 195 -4.31 6.05 16.49
CA VAL A 195 -5.53 6.37 15.74
C VAL A 195 -5.91 5.20 14.83
N THR A 196 -4.94 4.58 14.15
CA THR A 196 -5.13 3.35 13.33
C THR A 196 -5.66 2.20 14.18
N THR A 197 -5.15 2.02 15.39
CA THR A 197 -5.65 0.99 16.33
C THR A 197 -7.08 1.30 16.78
N ALA A 198 -7.40 2.57 17.07
CA ALA A 198 -8.77 2.98 17.40
C ALA A 198 -9.75 2.77 16.24
N SER A 199 -9.30 3.02 15.00
CA SER A 199 -10.03 2.71 13.77
C SER A 199 -10.38 1.22 13.68
N LEU A 200 -9.39 0.33 13.87
CA LEU A 200 -9.60 -1.12 13.89
C LEU A 200 -10.59 -1.54 14.99
N LEU A 201 -10.38 -1.11 16.23
CA LEU A 201 -11.27 -1.48 17.35
C LEU A 201 -12.72 -1.06 17.07
N THR A 202 -12.91 0.14 16.53
CA THR A 202 -14.23 0.64 16.14
C THR A 202 -14.89 -0.25 15.09
N ALA A 203 -14.15 -0.67 14.05
CA ALA A 203 -14.66 -1.58 13.03
C ALA A 203 -14.95 -2.99 13.57
N LEU A 204 -14.17 -3.50 14.51
CA LEU A 204 -14.46 -4.78 15.17
C LEU A 204 -15.75 -4.70 16.01
N ILE A 205 -15.98 -3.58 16.70
CA ILE A 205 -17.25 -3.31 17.39
C ILE A 205 -18.38 -3.21 16.36
N ALA A 206 -18.18 -2.55 15.22
CA ALA A 206 -19.16 -2.48 14.14
C ALA A 206 -19.53 -3.87 13.60
N ALA A 207 -18.53 -4.73 13.37
CA ALA A 207 -18.73 -6.12 12.98
C ALA A 207 -19.49 -6.92 14.06
N GLY A 208 -19.19 -6.69 15.34
CA GLY A 208 -19.93 -7.27 16.47
C GLY A 208 -21.40 -6.82 16.51
N CYS A 209 -21.66 -5.54 16.26
CA CYS A 209 -23.02 -5.00 16.13
C CYS A 209 -23.77 -5.66 14.95
N ALA A 210 -23.12 -5.81 13.79
CA ALA A 210 -23.69 -6.51 12.64
C ALA A 210 -24.00 -7.97 12.96
N ALA A 211 -23.10 -8.64 13.70
CA ALA A 211 -23.27 -10.03 14.10
C ALA A 211 -24.50 -10.26 15.00
N THR A 212 -25.06 -9.24 15.66
CA THR A 212 -26.29 -9.40 16.44
C THR A 212 -27.49 -9.85 15.60
N GLY A 213 -27.49 -9.57 14.29
CA GLY A 213 -28.60 -9.90 13.38
C GLY A 213 -29.86 -9.05 13.57
N THR A 214 -29.81 -8.02 14.42
CA THR A 214 -30.95 -7.14 14.68
C THR A 214 -30.88 -5.87 13.84
N ARG A 215 -32.04 -5.25 13.56
CA ARG A 215 -32.08 -3.98 12.81
C ARG A 215 -31.31 -2.86 13.51
N GLY A 216 -31.44 -2.74 14.83
CA GLY A 216 -30.66 -1.80 15.63
C GLY A 216 -29.15 -2.08 15.55
N GLY A 217 -28.75 -3.34 15.60
CA GLY A 217 -27.36 -3.76 15.42
C GLY A 217 -26.80 -3.41 14.04
N PHE A 218 -27.55 -3.60 12.97
CA PHE A 218 -27.13 -3.20 11.61
C PHE A 218 -27.01 -1.68 11.45
N VAL A 219 -27.93 -0.90 12.02
CA VAL A 219 -27.81 0.57 12.00
C VAL A 219 -26.57 1.03 12.76
N ALA A 220 -26.35 0.48 13.96
CA ALA A 220 -25.14 0.76 14.75
C ALA A 220 -23.86 0.36 13.99
N ALA A 221 -23.86 -0.81 13.33
CA ALA A 221 -22.75 -1.29 12.52
C ALA A 221 -22.42 -0.31 11.39
N GLY A 222 -23.41 0.15 10.62
CA GLY A 222 -23.18 1.10 9.53
C GLY A 222 -22.60 2.44 10.02
N LEU A 223 -23.13 2.98 11.12
CA LEU A 223 -22.62 4.23 11.71
C LEU A 223 -21.19 4.09 12.24
N LEU A 224 -20.92 3.01 12.98
CA LEU A 224 -19.58 2.72 13.51
C LEU A 224 -18.57 2.44 12.40
N LEU A 225 -19.02 1.84 11.28
CA LEU A 225 -18.17 1.61 10.13
C LEU A 225 -17.73 2.92 9.46
N LEU A 226 -18.65 3.86 9.27
CA LEU A 226 -18.32 5.19 8.78
C LEU A 226 -17.40 5.93 9.75
N PHE A 227 -17.65 5.82 11.06
CA PHE A 227 -16.79 6.43 12.07
C PHE A 227 -15.38 5.83 12.07
N SER A 228 -15.26 4.51 11.96
CA SER A 228 -13.98 3.82 11.77
C SER A 228 -13.25 4.34 10.53
N PHE A 229 -13.95 4.47 9.40
CA PHE A 229 -13.36 5.02 8.17
C PHE A 229 -12.90 6.49 8.30
N VAL A 230 -13.58 7.31 9.09
CA VAL A 230 -13.11 8.67 9.43
C VAL A 230 -11.79 8.62 10.21
N LEU A 231 -11.68 7.75 11.21
CA LEU A 231 -10.44 7.56 11.98
C LEU A 231 -9.30 7.07 11.10
N ASP A 232 -9.59 6.17 10.17
CA ASP A 232 -8.66 5.66 9.17
C ASP A 232 -8.11 6.78 8.28
N CYS A 233 -8.98 7.65 7.76
CA CYS A 233 -8.49 8.80 6.99
C CYS A 233 -7.67 9.75 7.87
N THR A 234 -8.02 9.84 9.17
CA THR A 234 -7.38 10.72 10.15
C THR A 234 -5.97 10.26 10.50
N ASP A 235 -5.67 8.97 10.56
CA ASP A 235 -4.34 8.48 10.92
C ASP A 235 -3.29 8.83 9.85
N GLY A 236 -3.60 8.66 8.57
CA GLY A 236 -2.71 8.97 7.47
C GLY A 236 -2.58 10.49 7.30
N GLN A 237 -3.65 11.23 7.54
CA GLN A 237 -3.60 12.69 7.61
C GLN A 237 -2.75 13.17 8.79
N LEU A 238 -2.80 12.49 9.94
CA LEU A 238 -1.98 12.79 11.11
C LEU A 238 -0.49 12.49 10.86
N ALA A 239 -0.20 11.36 10.20
CA ALA A 239 1.15 11.00 9.79
C ALA A 239 1.74 12.05 8.84
N ARG A 240 0.97 12.49 7.83
CA ARG A 240 1.37 13.55 6.89
C ARG A 240 1.50 14.92 7.56
N TYR A 241 0.51 15.29 8.37
CA TYR A 241 0.50 16.56 9.09
C TYR A 241 1.69 16.67 10.04
N SER A 242 2.06 15.59 10.72
CA SER A 242 3.14 15.57 11.73
C SER A 242 4.48 15.06 11.21
N LEU A 243 4.56 14.66 9.93
CA LEU A 243 5.68 13.91 9.33
C LEU A 243 6.14 12.69 10.15
N GLN A 244 5.19 12.05 10.83
CA GLN A 244 5.42 10.84 11.62
C GLN A 244 5.17 9.60 10.76
N TYR A 245 6.11 9.33 9.86
CA TYR A 245 6.09 8.17 8.98
C TYR A 245 6.88 7.00 9.59
N SER A 246 6.37 5.79 9.41
CA SER A 246 7.08 4.57 9.84
C SER A 246 6.63 3.37 9.00
N THR A 247 7.53 2.41 8.80
CA THR A 247 7.21 1.15 8.14
C THR A 247 6.18 0.35 8.86
N LEU A 248 6.36 0.21 10.17
CA LEU A 248 5.41 -0.48 11.02
C LEU A 248 4.03 0.16 10.91
N GLY A 249 3.95 1.50 10.91
CA GLY A 249 2.69 2.23 10.71
C GLY A 249 2.06 1.97 9.35
N ALA A 250 2.83 2.02 8.26
CA ALA A 250 2.34 1.72 6.91
C ALA A 250 1.83 0.27 6.78
N TRP A 251 2.53 -0.69 7.38
CA TRP A 251 2.11 -2.09 7.41
C TRP A 251 0.88 -2.32 8.30
N LEU A 252 0.81 -1.67 9.47
CA LEU A 252 -0.34 -1.75 10.37
C LEU A 252 -1.59 -1.21 9.69
N ASP A 253 -1.50 -0.03 9.08
CA ASP A 253 -2.59 0.59 8.30
C ASP A 253 -3.09 -0.39 7.23
N ALA A 254 -2.20 -0.81 6.34
CA ALA A 254 -2.45 -1.80 5.28
C ALA A 254 -3.11 -3.10 5.77
N THR A 255 -2.61 -3.67 6.87
CA THR A 255 -3.09 -4.93 7.44
C THR A 255 -4.46 -4.76 8.08
N PHE A 256 -4.63 -3.71 8.88
CA PHE A 256 -5.88 -3.44 9.58
C PHE A 256 -6.98 -3.13 8.58
N ASP A 257 -6.64 -2.50 7.47
CA ASP A 257 -7.54 -2.27 6.35
C ASP A 257 -8.23 -3.54 5.82
N ARG A 258 -7.47 -4.63 5.69
CA ARG A 258 -8.01 -5.94 5.28
C ARG A 258 -8.73 -6.62 6.44
N ALA A 259 -8.19 -6.54 7.65
CA ALA A 259 -8.82 -7.12 8.83
C ALA A 259 -10.21 -6.53 9.11
N LYS A 260 -10.36 -5.20 9.02
CA LYS A 260 -11.65 -4.49 9.16
C LYS A 260 -12.66 -5.00 8.14
N GLU A 261 -12.26 -5.10 6.87
CA GLU A 261 -13.12 -5.55 5.79
C GLU A 261 -13.63 -6.98 6.02
N TYR A 262 -12.71 -7.91 6.30
CA TYR A 262 -13.06 -9.32 6.50
C TYR A 262 -13.87 -9.54 7.77
N ALA A 263 -13.53 -8.84 8.87
CA ALA A 263 -14.31 -8.88 10.10
C ALA A 263 -15.73 -8.38 9.87
N TYR A 264 -15.91 -7.30 9.11
CA TYR A 264 -17.24 -6.75 8.82
C TYR A 264 -18.08 -7.71 7.95
N TYR A 265 -17.49 -8.34 6.93
CA TYR A 265 -18.16 -9.37 6.14
C TYR A 265 -18.57 -10.57 6.99
N ALA A 266 -17.69 -11.07 7.86
CA ALA A 266 -18.00 -12.14 8.79
C ALA A 266 -19.11 -11.73 9.77
N GLY A 267 -19.09 -10.49 10.29
CA GLY A 267 -20.13 -9.95 11.16
C GLY A 267 -21.49 -9.92 10.48
N LEU A 268 -21.58 -9.44 9.24
CA LEU A 268 -22.79 -9.47 8.44
C LEU A 268 -23.31 -10.89 8.19
N ALA A 269 -22.42 -11.82 7.82
CA ALA A 269 -22.78 -13.21 7.55
C ALA A 269 -23.28 -13.93 8.81
N LEU A 270 -22.62 -13.73 9.96
CA LEU A 270 -23.07 -14.24 11.25
C LEU A 270 -24.42 -13.67 11.66
N GLY A 271 -24.63 -12.36 11.48
CA GLY A 271 -25.90 -11.70 11.79
C GLY A 271 -27.05 -12.21 10.93
N ALA A 272 -26.82 -12.37 9.63
CA ALA A 272 -27.81 -12.93 8.70
C ALA A 272 -28.16 -14.39 9.04
N ALA A 273 -27.16 -15.23 9.31
CA ALA A 273 -27.35 -16.64 9.64
C ALA A 273 -28.19 -16.83 10.92
N ARG A 274 -28.04 -15.94 11.91
CA ARG A 274 -28.90 -15.94 13.12
C ARG A 274 -30.38 -15.66 12.80
N GLY A 275 -30.64 -14.88 11.75
CA GLY A 275 -31.98 -14.63 11.22
C GLY A 275 -32.48 -15.70 10.24
N GLY A 276 -31.73 -16.79 10.03
CA GLY A 276 -32.05 -17.86 9.08
C GLY A 276 -31.65 -17.58 7.63
N ASP A 277 -30.92 -16.49 7.36
CA ASP A 277 -30.47 -16.11 6.02
C ASP A 277 -28.97 -16.43 5.85
N ASP A 278 -28.64 -17.59 5.30
CA ASP A 278 -27.24 -17.95 5.05
C ASP A 278 -26.66 -17.19 3.85
N VAL A 279 -25.70 -16.31 4.13
CA VAL A 279 -25.00 -15.48 3.16
C VAL A 279 -23.47 -15.69 3.21
N TRP A 280 -22.98 -16.75 3.87
CA TRP A 280 -21.54 -17.00 3.97
C TRP A 280 -20.87 -17.22 2.62
N ALA A 281 -21.55 -17.87 1.68
CA ALA A 281 -21.05 -18.01 0.31
C ALA A 281 -20.90 -16.64 -0.40
N LEU A 282 -21.82 -15.70 -0.13
CA LEU A 282 -21.74 -14.35 -0.68
C LEU A 282 -20.61 -13.54 -0.03
N ALA A 283 -20.43 -13.68 1.29
CA ALA A 283 -19.34 -13.03 2.03
C ALA A 283 -17.97 -13.53 1.56
N LEU A 284 -17.81 -14.86 1.43
CA LEU A 284 -16.60 -15.46 0.88
C LEU A 284 -16.39 -15.06 -0.57
N GLY A 285 -17.42 -15.13 -1.42
CA GLY A 285 -17.35 -14.66 -2.81
C GLY A 285 -16.92 -13.20 -2.94
N ALA A 286 -17.41 -12.32 -2.07
CA ALA A 286 -17.01 -10.91 -2.05
C ALA A 286 -15.53 -10.74 -1.68
N MET A 287 -15.05 -11.48 -0.67
CA MET A 287 -13.63 -11.52 -0.31
C MET A 287 -12.75 -12.04 -1.45
N VAL A 288 -13.16 -13.13 -2.12
CA VAL A 288 -12.44 -13.69 -3.28
C VAL A 288 -12.33 -12.65 -4.39
N LEU A 289 -13.47 -12.07 -4.79
CA LEU A 289 -13.52 -11.08 -5.87
C LEU A 289 -12.66 -9.85 -5.55
N GLN A 290 -12.76 -9.32 -4.33
CA GLN A 290 -11.95 -8.17 -3.93
C GLN A 290 -10.46 -8.49 -3.92
N THR A 291 -10.09 -9.66 -3.40
CA THR A 291 -8.69 -10.07 -3.30
C THR A 291 -8.09 -10.24 -4.70
N CYS A 292 -8.80 -10.92 -5.60
CA CYS A 292 -8.40 -11.06 -7.00
C CYS A 292 -8.23 -9.69 -7.69
N ARG A 293 -9.18 -8.78 -7.48
CA ARG A 293 -9.11 -7.42 -8.03
C ARG A 293 -7.88 -6.67 -7.53
N HIS A 294 -7.61 -6.69 -6.23
CA HIS A 294 -6.41 -6.05 -5.67
C HIS A 294 -5.13 -6.68 -6.23
N VAL A 295 -5.06 -8.00 -6.35
CA VAL A 295 -3.89 -8.67 -6.95
C VAL A 295 -3.71 -8.31 -8.43
N VAL A 296 -4.79 -8.10 -9.19
CA VAL A 296 -4.74 -7.51 -10.54
C VAL A 296 -4.15 -6.10 -10.51
N ASP A 297 -4.59 -5.25 -9.58
CA ASP A 297 -4.04 -3.90 -9.39
C ASP A 297 -2.53 -3.95 -9.13
N PHE A 298 -2.11 -4.75 -8.16
CA PHE A 298 -0.70 -4.85 -7.78
C PHE A 298 0.16 -5.46 -8.87
N SER A 299 -0.24 -6.59 -9.44
CA SER A 299 0.54 -7.29 -10.46
C SER A 299 0.73 -6.42 -11.71
N PHE A 300 -0.29 -5.66 -12.12
CA PHE A 300 -0.15 -4.76 -13.26
C PHE A 300 0.77 -3.58 -12.98
N ASN A 301 0.63 -2.92 -11.82
CA ASN A 301 1.47 -1.78 -11.48
C ASN A 301 2.93 -2.21 -11.34
N GLU A 302 3.19 -3.31 -10.63
CA GLU A 302 4.53 -3.85 -10.44
C GLU A 302 5.18 -4.26 -11.78
N ALA A 303 4.40 -4.88 -12.66
CA ALA A 303 4.88 -5.27 -13.99
C ALA A 303 5.24 -4.08 -14.90
N ASN A 304 4.80 -2.87 -14.55
CA ASN A 304 5.06 -1.64 -15.30
C ASN A 304 5.83 -0.58 -14.48
N HIS A 305 6.29 -0.92 -13.27
CA HIS A 305 6.93 0.04 -12.36
C HIS A 305 8.14 0.74 -13.00
N ASP A 306 8.94 -0.02 -13.76
CA ASP A 306 10.16 0.49 -14.41
C ASP A 306 9.91 0.92 -15.88
N ALA A 307 8.65 0.97 -16.33
CA ALA A 307 8.33 1.37 -17.69
C ALA A 307 8.42 2.90 -17.84
N THR A 308 9.30 3.38 -18.71
CA THR A 308 9.46 4.81 -19.01
C THR A 308 8.14 5.49 -19.40
N ALA A 309 7.91 6.69 -18.88
CA ALA A 309 6.69 7.49 -19.03
C ALA A 309 6.26 7.71 -20.50
N ASN A 310 4.93 7.83 -20.70
CA ASN A 310 4.23 7.66 -21.98
C ASN A 310 4.39 8.81 -23.00
N THR A 311 4.38 8.41 -24.27
CA THR A 311 3.92 9.22 -25.43
C THR A 311 2.83 8.46 -26.23
N SER A 312 1.71 8.05 -25.61
CA SER A 312 0.66 7.25 -26.28
C SER A 312 -0.67 8.02 -26.51
N PRO A 313 -1.43 7.70 -27.59
CA PRO A 313 -2.72 8.35 -27.91
C PRO A 313 -3.81 8.20 -26.83
N THR A 314 -3.75 7.13 -26.04
CA THR A 314 -4.67 6.87 -24.91
C THR A 314 -4.43 7.81 -23.73
N ALA A 315 -3.19 8.25 -23.50
CA ALA A 315 -2.89 9.27 -22.50
C ALA A 315 -3.48 10.62 -22.92
N ALA A 316 -3.31 10.98 -24.19
CA ALA A 316 -3.90 12.20 -24.77
C ALA A 316 -5.44 12.21 -24.74
N LEU A 317 -6.10 11.04 -24.83
CA LEU A 317 -7.55 10.93 -24.65
C LEU A 317 -7.97 11.07 -23.19
N SER A 318 -7.20 10.51 -22.24
CA SER A 318 -7.44 10.73 -20.81
C SER A 318 -7.33 12.21 -20.48
N ASP A 319 -6.28 12.89 -20.92
CA ASP A 319 -6.07 14.33 -20.65
C ASP A 319 -7.21 15.18 -21.23
N LYS A 320 -7.74 14.82 -22.41
CA LYS A 320 -8.92 15.48 -22.98
C LYS A 320 -10.19 15.23 -22.18
N LEU A 321 -10.42 14.03 -21.68
CA LEU A 321 -11.58 13.73 -20.82
C LEU A 321 -11.45 14.41 -19.45
N ASP A 322 -10.23 14.47 -18.91
CA ASP A 322 -9.95 15.06 -17.60
C ASP A 322 -10.13 16.59 -17.61
N SER A 323 -10.18 17.21 -18.80
CA SER A 323 -10.60 18.62 -18.97
C SER A 323 -12.07 18.87 -18.59
N VAL A 324 -12.90 17.82 -18.47
CA VAL A 324 -14.30 17.89 -18.04
C VAL A 324 -14.43 17.33 -16.62
N GLY A 325 -14.38 18.21 -15.61
CA GLY A 325 -14.19 17.84 -14.20
C GLY A 325 -15.15 16.82 -13.61
N TRP A 326 -16.40 16.71 -14.08
CA TRP A 326 -17.35 15.70 -13.57
C TRP A 326 -17.01 14.28 -14.06
N THR A 327 -16.40 14.13 -15.24
CA THR A 327 -16.03 12.83 -15.80
C THR A 327 -14.88 12.18 -15.04
N VAL A 328 -14.00 13.00 -14.43
CA VAL A 328 -12.93 12.54 -13.53
C VAL A 328 -13.52 11.83 -12.32
N TRP A 329 -14.52 12.44 -11.68
CA TRP A 329 -15.18 11.87 -10.50
C TRP A 329 -15.99 10.61 -10.83
N MET A 330 -16.71 10.61 -11.95
CA MET A 330 -17.43 9.42 -12.41
C MET A 330 -16.45 8.26 -12.65
N ARG A 331 -15.32 8.50 -13.32
CA ARG A 331 -14.30 7.49 -13.58
C ARG A 331 -13.68 6.96 -12.27
N ARG A 332 -13.39 7.84 -11.31
CA ARG A 332 -12.90 7.45 -9.99
C ARG A 332 -13.92 6.60 -9.24
N MET A 333 -15.21 6.95 -9.30
CA MET A 333 -16.28 6.24 -8.60
C MET A 333 -16.62 4.88 -9.23
N ILE A 334 -16.53 4.74 -10.56
CA ILE A 334 -16.72 3.46 -11.29
C ILE A 334 -15.77 2.37 -10.79
N VAL A 335 -14.58 2.76 -10.35
CA VAL A 335 -13.57 1.85 -9.83
C VAL A 335 -13.92 1.39 -8.40
N LEU A 336 -15.01 1.88 -7.81
CA LEU A 336 -15.50 1.61 -6.46
C LEU A 336 -14.36 1.66 -5.43
N PRO A 337 -13.72 2.83 -5.23
CA PRO A 337 -12.64 3.00 -4.27
C PRO A 337 -13.09 2.70 -2.84
N ILE A 338 -12.11 2.62 -1.95
CA ILE A 338 -12.30 2.25 -0.54
C ILE A 338 -13.42 3.08 0.11
N GLY A 339 -13.42 4.41 -0.04
CA GLY A 339 -14.42 5.29 0.57
C GLY A 339 -15.85 5.08 0.05
N GLU A 340 -16.03 5.00 -1.27
CA GLU A 340 -17.33 4.74 -1.90
C GLU A 340 -17.88 3.38 -1.49
N ARG A 341 -17.01 2.38 -1.42
CA ARG A 341 -17.34 1.03 -1.01
C ARG A 341 -17.78 0.97 0.45
N TRP A 342 -17.02 1.58 1.36
CA TRP A 342 -17.39 1.65 2.78
C TRP A 342 -18.70 2.41 2.97
N ALA A 343 -18.91 3.51 2.25
CA ALA A 343 -20.17 4.26 2.30
C ALA A 343 -21.35 3.41 1.83
N MET A 344 -21.21 2.73 0.69
CA MET A 344 -22.23 1.81 0.17
C MET A 344 -22.53 0.69 1.17
N ILE A 345 -21.51 0.02 1.69
CA ILE A 345 -21.67 -1.07 2.67
C ILE A 345 -22.37 -0.56 3.93
N ALA A 346 -21.92 0.56 4.49
CA ALA A 346 -22.48 1.13 5.71
C ALA A 346 -23.95 1.51 5.56
N VAL A 347 -24.29 2.22 4.49
CA VAL A 347 -25.67 2.65 4.21
C VAL A 347 -26.56 1.44 3.95
N LEU A 348 -26.16 0.53 3.07
CA LEU A 348 -26.95 -0.67 2.75
C LEU A 348 -27.10 -1.58 3.96
N THR A 349 -26.07 -1.75 4.79
CA THR A 349 -26.19 -2.49 6.05
C THR A 349 -27.29 -1.88 6.93
N ALA A 350 -27.25 -0.56 7.13
CA ALA A 350 -28.20 0.12 8.01
C ALA A 350 -29.65 0.09 7.48
N VAL A 351 -29.84 0.20 6.17
CA VAL A 351 -31.19 0.38 5.57
C VAL A 351 -31.75 -0.85 4.86
N THR A 352 -30.95 -1.90 4.63
CA THR A 352 -31.39 -3.11 3.91
C THR A 352 -31.03 -4.40 4.68
N THR A 353 -30.78 -5.50 3.98
CA THR A 353 -30.37 -6.79 4.55
C THR A 353 -28.90 -7.10 4.19
N PRO A 354 -28.22 -7.97 4.95
CA PRO A 354 -26.87 -8.43 4.60
C PRO A 354 -26.79 -9.01 3.18
N ARG A 355 -27.79 -9.79 2.75
CA ARG A 355 -27.86 -10.33 1.39
C ARG A 355 -27.86 -9.26 0.30
N ILE A 356 -28.69 -8.23 0.44
CA ILE A 356 -28.72 -7.10 -0.51
C ILE A 356 -27.38 -6.35 -0.51
N THR A 357 -26.80 -6.15 0.67
CA THR A 357 -25.48 -5.51 0.82
C THR A 357 -24.41 -6.30 0.07
N PHE A 358 -24.37 -7.63 0.20
CA PHE A 358 -23.42 -8.47 -0.53
C PHE A 358 -23.70 -8.53 -2.03
N TYR A 359 -24.97 -8.55 -2.48
CA TYR A 359 -25.26 -8.47 -3.92
C TYR A 359 -24.78 -7.16 -4.53
N ALA A 360 -25.07 -6.02 -3.88
CA ALA A 360 -24.59 -4.72 -4.34
C ALA A 360 -23.06 -4.67 -4.40
N LEU A 361 -22.40 -5.20 -3.36
CA LEU A 361 -20.94 -5.30 -3.29
C LEU A 361 -20.36 -6.18 -4.40
N LEU A 362 -20.90 -7.38 -4.60
CA LEU A 362 -20.45 -8.32 -5.65
C LEU A 362 -20.62 -7.72 -7.04
N ILE A 363 -21.80 -7.14 -7.33
CA ILE A 363 -22.09 -6.51 -8.63
C ILE A 363 -21.16 -5.32 -8.87
N GLY A 364 -21.04 -4.42 -7.88
CA GLY A 364 -20.18 -3.25 -7.96
C GLY A 364 -18.71 -3.61 -8.14
N CYS A 365 -18.20 -4.53 -7.33
CA CYS A 365 -16.80 -5.00 -7.44
C CYS A 365 -16.55 -5.76 -8.74
N ALA A 366 -17.50 -6.56 -9.24
CA ALA A 366 -17.36 -7.29 -10.50
C ALA A 366 -17.32 -6.34 -11.69
N PHE A 367 -18.18 -5.33 -11.71
CA PHE A 367 -18.16 -4.27 -12.71
C PHE A 367 -16.83 -3.51 -12.68
N ALA A 368 -16.41 -3.07 -11.49
CA ALA A 368 -15.16 -2.35 -11.31
C ALA A 368 -13.92 -3.19 -11.72
N ALA A 369 -13.89 -4.48 -11.35
CA ALA A 369 -12.83 -5.42 -11.72
C ALA A 369 -12.79 -5.65 -13.24
N THR A 370 -13.94 -5.81 -13.88
CA THR A 370 -14.03 -5.97 -15.34
C THR A 370 -13.54 -4.71 -16.06
N TYR A 371 -14.01 -3.53 -15.64
CA TYR A 371 -13.63 -2.25 -16.21
C TYR A 371 -12.11 -2.00 -16.13
N THR A 372 -11.53 -2.16 -14.94
CA THR A 372 -10.09 -1.93 -14.70
C THR A 372 -9.22 -2.97 -15.40
N THR A 373 -9.58 -4.25 -15.33
CA THR A 373 -8.83 -5.34 -15.97
C THR A 373 -8.85 -5.21 -17.49
N ALA A 374 -10.01 -4.93 -18.10
CA ALA A 374 -10.12 -4.73 -19.54
C ALA A 374 -9.25 -3.56 -20.02
N GLY A 375 -9.30 -2.42 -19.32
CA GLY A 375 -8.45 -1.26 -19.63
C GLY A 375 -6.96 -1.58 -19.52
N ARG A 376 -6.55 -2.39 -18.53
CA ARG A 376 -5.16 -2.83 -18.36
C ARG A 376 -4.71 -3.83 -19.40
N VAL A 377 -5.53 -4.81 -19.75
CA VAL A 377 -5.26 -5.74 -20.85
C VAL A 377 -5.05 -4.97 -22.15
N LEU A 378 -5.92 -4.00 -22.44
CA LEU A 378 -5.77 -3.13 -23.61
C LEU A 378 -4.45 -2.33 -23.55
N ARG A 379 -4.13 -1.72 -22.40
CA ARG A 379 -2.84 -1.01 -22.20
C ARG A 379 -1.63 -1.94 -22.38
N SER A 380 -1.69 -3.17 -21.88
CA SER A 380 -0.61 -4.14 -22.00
C SER A 380 -0.40 -4.63 -23.42
N LEU A 381 -1.46 -4.81 -24.20
CA LEU A 381 -1.37 -5.25 -25.60
C LEU A 381 -0.94 -4.12 -26.54
N THR A 382 -1.26 -2.87 -26.20
CA THR A 382 -0.92 -1.69 -27.02
C THR A 382 0.46 -1.11 -26.70
N ARG A 383 0.94 -1.23 -25.45
CA ARG A 383 2.28 -0.76 -25.06
C ARG A 383 3.35 -1.79 -25.41
N LYS A 384 4.35 -1.39 -26.20
CA LYS A 384 5.59 -2.16 -26.39
C LYS A 384 6.59 -1.92 -25.25
N ALA A 385 6.14 -2.02 -23.99
CA ALA A 385 7.01 -1.89 -22.83
C ALA A 385 7.81 -3.18 -22.63
N ARG A 386 9.14 -3.06 -22.49
CA ARG A 386 10.00 -4.20 -22.13
C ARG A 386 10.03 -4.31 -20.60
N ARG A 387 9.59 -5.45 -20.06
CA ARG A 387 9.62 -5.69 -18.61
C ARG A 387 11.02 -6.06 -18.13
N THR A 388 11.38 -5.51 -16.97
CA THR A 388 12.66 -5.74 -16.30
C THR A 388 12.70 -7.11 -15.63
N ASP A 389 13.90 -7.57 -15.28
CA ASP A 389 14.08 -8.78 -14.45
C ASP A 389 13.48 -8.60 -13.05
N ARG A 390 13.55 -7.38 -12.49
CA ARG A 390 12.90 -7.00 -11.23
C ARG A 390 11.40 -7.25 -11.27
N ALA A 391 10.73 -6.74 -12.30
CA ALA A 391 9.29 -6.94 -12.50
C ALA A 391 8.91 -8.42 -12.67
N ALA A 392 9.71 -9.17 -13.42
CA ALA A 392 9.48 -10.62 -13.61
C ALA A 392 9.64 -11.40 -12.30
N GLN A 393 10.63 -11.04 -11.47
CA GLN A 393 10.83 -11.64 -10.14
C GLN A 393 9.67 -11.31 -9.20
N ALA A 394 9.24 -10.04 -9.15
CA ALA A 394 8.12 -9.63 -8.31
C ALA A 394 6.82 -10.35 -8.70
N LEU A 395 6.55 -10.56 -10.01
CA LEU A 395 5.42 -11.37 -10.46
C LEU A 395 5.55 -12.85 -10.05
N ALA A 396 6.76 -13.43 -10.07
CA ALA A 396 7.00 -14.79 -9.61
C ALA A 396 6.79 -14.93 -8.09
N ASP A 397 7.20 -13.92 -7.32
CA ASP A 397 6.97 -13.87 -5.87
C ASP A 397 5.47 -13.73 -5.54
N LEU A 398 4.74 -12.89 -6.29
CA LEU A 398 3.29 -12.75 -6.18
C LEU A 398 2.52 -14.03 -6.59
N ALA A 399 3.11 -14.89 -7.43
CA ALA A 399 2.50 -16.15 -7.85
C ALA A 399 2.40 -17.15 -6.68
N ASP A 400 3.22 -17.04 -5.63
CA ASP A 400 3.20 -17.92 -4.44
C ASP A 400 3.33 -19.41 -4.79
N SER A 401 4.10 -19.74 -5.83
CA SER A 401 4.27 -21.12 -6.29
C SER A 401 5.03 -21.94 -5.26
N GLY A 402 4.44 -23.05 -4.84
CA GLY A 402 4.97 -23.97 -3.85
C GLY A 402 5.94 -25.00 -4.44
N PRO A 403 6.30 -26.02 -3.63
CA PRO A 403 7.35 -26.96 -3.99
C PRO A 403 6.99 -27.86 -5.18
N LEU A 404 5.71 -28.20 -5.36
CA LEU A 404 5.27 -29.09 -6.43
C LEU A 404 5.38 -28.39 -7.79
N ALA A 405 4.88 -27.16 -7.88
CA ALA A 405 4.98 -26.37 -9.10
C ALA A 405 6.44 -26.03 -9.42
N GLN A 406 7.24 -25.63 -8.42
CA GLN A 406 8.65 -25.30 -8.61
C GLN A 406 9.49 -26.50 -9.10
N ALA A 407 9.30 -27.69 -8.52
CA ALA A 407 10.02 -28.88 -8.93
C ALA A 407 9.69 -29.29 -10.38
N LEU A 408 8.40 -29.25 -10.75
CA LEU A 408 7.97 -29.56 -12.11
C LEU A 408 8.41 -28.47 -13.11
N ALA A 409 8.40 -27.20 -12.72
CA ALA A 409 8.82 -26.09 -13.56
C ALA A 409 10.27 -26.23 -14.03
N GLN A 410 11.17 -26.71 -13.15
CA GLN A 410 12.57 -26.99 -13.49
C GLN A 410 12.68 -28.03 -14.62
N ALA A 411 11.87 -29.10 -14.58
CA ALA A 411 11.84 -30.12 -15.62
C ALA A 411 11.16 -29.67 -16.92
N LEU A 412 10.30 -28.64 -16.86
CA LEU A 412 9.53 -28.14 -18.00
C LEU A 412 10.16 -26.93 -18.70
N GLY A 413 11.24 -26.35 -18.16
CA GLY A 413 11.85 -25.11 -18.66
C GLY A 413 12.17 -25.12 -20.16
N ASP A 414 12.73 -26.20 -20.68
CA ASP A 414 13.06 -26.32 -22.12
C ASP A 414 11.83 -26.33 -23.02
N ARG A 415 10.74 -26.96 -22.55
CA ARG A 415 9.47 -27.01 -23.28
C ARG A 415 8.75 -25.67 -23.18
N ALA A 416 8.77 -25.05 -22.00
CA ALA A 416 8.13 -23.75 -21.74
C ALA A 416 8.75 -22.61 -22.56
N ARG A 417 10.07 -22.65 -22.80
CA ARG A 417 10.78 -21.69 -23.67
C ARG A 417 10.30 -21.71 -25.12
N LYS A 418 9.74 -22.82 -25.60
CA LYS A 418 9.22 -22.96 -26.99
C LYS A 418 7.78 -22.48 -27.15
N LEU A 419 7.07 -22.20 -26.05
CA LEU A 419 5.66 -21.80 -26.08
C LEU A 419 5.48 -20.32 -26.41
N PRO A 420 4.34 -19.93 -27.02
CA PRO A 420 4.10 -18.54 -27.40
C PRO A 420 4.07 -17.58 -26.19
N GLY A 421 4.23 -16.29 -26.44
CA GLY A 421 4.32 -15.25 -25.40
C GLY A 421 3.12 -15.18 -24.44
N PHE A 422 1.93 -15.61 -24.87
CA PHE A 422 0.71 -15.65 -24.05
C PHE A 422 0.45 -16.99 -23.36
N ALA A 423 1.33 -17.98 -23.52
CA ALA A 423 1.11 -19.33 -23.01
C ALA A 423 1.01 -19.39 -21.48
N ALA A 424 1.85 -18.64 -20.76
CA ALA A 424 1.84 -18.62 -19.29
C ALA A 424 0.48 -18.21 -18.71
N PRO A 425 -0.10 -17.04 -19.04
CA PRO A 425 -1.42 -16.67 -18.54
C PRO A 425 -2.55 -17.57 -19.06
N ALA A 426 -2.46 -18.07 -20.31
CA ALA A 426 -3.49 -18.97 -20.86
C ALA A 426 -3.53 -20.32 -20.13
N VAL A 427 -2.38 -20.93 -19.88
CA VAL A 427 -2.28 -22.21 -19.17
C VAL A 427 -2.68 -22.05 -17.70
N ALA A 428 -2.28 -20.95 -17.04
CA ALA A 428 -2.71 -20.64 -15.68
C ALA A 428 -4.25 -20.52 -15.58
N LEU A 429 -4.87 -19.81 -16.53
CA LEU A 429 -6.34 -19.67 -16.60
C LEU A 429 -7.02 -21.03 -16.84
N LEU A 430 -6.58 -21.79 -17.85
CA LEU A 430 -7.18 -23.08 -18.19
C LEU A 430 -7.08 -24.08 -17.04
N GLY A 431 -5.92 -24.19 -16.40
CA GLY A 431 -5.73 -25.03 -15.23
C GLY A 431 -6.63 -24.64 -14.07
N GLY A 432 -6.73 -23.34 -13.79
CA GLY A 432 -7.62 -22.81 -12.77
C GLY A 432 -9.10 -23.07 -13.06
N LEU A 433 -9.53 -22.91 -14.32
CA LEU A 433 -10.90 -23.21 -14.74
C LEU A 433 -11.23 -24.70 -14.58
N VAL A 434 -10.32 -25.61 -14.95
CA VAL A 434 -10.51 -27.05 -14.76
C VAL A 434 -10.67 -27.40 -13.28
N LEU A 435 -9.80 -26.86 -12.43
CA LEU A 435 -9.89 -27.04 -10.98
C LEU A 435 -11.23 -26.55 -10.42
N VAL A 436 -11.61 -25.31 -10.70
CA VAL A 436 -12.85 -24.74 -10.17
C VAL A 436 -14.06 -25.47 -10.75
N ALA A 437 -14.06 -25.82 -12.04
CA ALA A 437 -15.15 -26.57 -12.66
C ALA A 437 -15.33 -27.95 -12.03
N THR A 438 -14.24 -28.69 -11.79
CA THR A 438 -14.32 -29.98 -11.08
C THR A 438 -14.83 -29.80 -9.64
N ALA A 439 -14.41 -28.75 -8.93
CA ALA A 439 -14.91 -28.45 -7.60
C ALA A 439 -16.40 -28.05 -7.56
N VAL A 440 -16.91 -27.37 -8.59
CA VAL A 440 -18.31 -26.89 -8.66
C VAL A 440 -19.26 -27.97 -9.14
N PHE A 441 -18.91 -28.67 -10.23
CA PHE A 441 -19.84 -29.53 -10.97
C PHE A 441 -19.77 -31.02 -10.58
N THR A 442 -19.02 -31.37 -9.53
CA THR A 442 -18.93 -32.75 -9.06
C THR A 442 -19.27 -32.88 -7.59
N ASP A 443 -19.74 -34.07 -7.21
CA ASP A 443 -20.18 -34.36 -5.85
C ASP A 443 -19.03 -34.30 -4.84
N PHE A 444 -19.35 -33.84 -3.62
CA PHE A 444 -18.43 -33.86 -2.50
C PHE A 444 -17.99 -35.30 -2.19
N GLY A 445 -16.70 -35.49 -1.84
CA GLY A 445 -16.11 -36.82 -1.64
C GLY A 445 -15.64 -37.53 -2.92
N GLY A 446 -15.92 -36.97 -4.10
CA GLY A 446 -15.47 -37.53 -5.38
C GLY A 446 -13.98 -37.32 -5.67
N PRO A 447 -13.37 -38.13 -6.57
CA PRO A 447 -11.95 -37.97 -6.95
C PRO A 447 -11.70 -36.82 -7.92
N TRP A 448 -12.75 -36.25 -8.53
CA TRP A 448 -12.61 -35.27 -9.60
C TRP A 448 -11.91 -33.97 -9.19
N PRO A 449 -12.22 -33.34 -8.02
CA PRO A 449 -11.48 -32.16 -7.58
C PRO A 449 -9.99 -32.43 -7.33
N VAL A 450 -9.64 -33.66 -6.91
CA VAL A 450 -8.24 -34.06 -6.74
C VAL A 450 -7.54 -34.16 -8.10
N LEU A 451 -8.18 -34.80 -9.09
CA LEU A 451 -7.66 -34.84 -10.46
C LEU A 451 -7.53 -33.44 -11.07
N GLY A 452 -8.51 -32.56 -10.85
CA GLY A 452 -8.46 -31.15 -11.22
C GLY A 452 -7.29 -30.42 -10.58
N ALA A 453 -7.02 -30.66 -9.29
CA ALA A 453 -5.86 -30.11 -8.60
C ALA A 453 -4.52 -30.63 -9.14
N LEU A 454 -4.43 -31.90 -9.53
CA LEU A 454 -3.23 -32.44 -10.18
C LEU A 454 -2.96 -31.78 -11.55
N VAL A 455 -4.03 -31.56 -12.34
CA VAL A 455 -3.93 -30.78 -13.58
C VAL A 455 -3.51 -29.34 -13.28
N TYR A 456 -4.07 -28.73 -12.24
CA TYR A 456 -3.69 -27.39 -11.79
C TYR A 456 -2.22 -27.29 -11.36
N VAL A 457 -1.67 -28.29 -10.66
CA VAL A 457 -0.25 -28.37 -10.32
C VAL A 457 0.62 -28.42 -11.59
N ALA A 458 0.27 -29.25 -12.57
CA ALA A 458 1.03 -29.35 -13.82
C ALA A 458 0.98 -28.06 -14.67
N THR A 459 -0.20 -27.46 -14.77
CA THR A 459 -0.42 -26.22 -15.54
C THR A 459 0.21 -25.00 -14.86
N SER A 460 0.13 -24.88 -13.53
CA SER A 460 0.82 -23.83 -12.78
C SER A 460 2.34 -23.93 -12.92
N ALA A 461 2.90 -25.14 -12.81
CA ALA A 461 4.32 -25.38 -13.08
C ALA A 461 4.74 -24.91 -14.47
N LEU A 462 3.94 -25.24 -15.50
CA LEU A 462 4.21 -24.81 -16.87
C LEU A 462 4.11 -23.28 -17.04
N ALA A 463 3.18 -22.63 -16.35
CA ALA A 463 3.00 -21.18 -16.41
C ALA A 463 4.18 -20.41 -15.80
N VAL A 464 4.81 -20.93 -14.74
CA VAL A 464 5.96 -20.31 -14.07
C VAL A 464 7.32 -20.87 -14.49
N ALA A 465 7.35 -21.82 -15.43
CA ALA A 465 8.59 -22.44 -15.93
C ALA A 465 9.51 -21.49 -16.73
N ARG A 466 9.06 -20.27 -17.01
CA ARG A 466 9.88 -19.20 -17.62
C ARG A 466 9.66 -17.87 -16.89
N PRO A 467 10.62 -16.94 -16.94
CA PRO A 467 10.43 -15.60 -16.39
C PRO A 467 9.19 -14.90 -16.98
N LEU A 468 8.36 -14.32 -16.12
CA LEU A 468 7.07 -13.69 -16.45
C LEU A 468 7.24 -12.31 -17.11
N LYS A 469 7.79 -12.29 -18.32
CA LYS A 469 8.11 -11.07 -19.08
C LYS A 469 7.11 -10.73 -20.20
N GLY A 470 6.19 -11.64 -20.53
CA GLY A 470 5.20 -11.46 -21.58
C GLY A 470 4.17 -10.39 -21.25
N ALA A 471 3.59 -9.73 -22.27
CA ALA A 471 2.68 -8.59 -22.10
C ALA A 471 1.49 -8.85 -21.16
N LEU A 472 1.01 -10.09 -21.06
CA LEU A 472 -0.11 -10.48 -20.21
C LEU A 472 0.30 -11.34 -19.01
N ASP A 473 1.60 -11.58 -18.79
CA ASP A 473 2.07 -12.47 -17.73
C ASP A 473 1.74 -11.96 -16.31
N TRP A 474 1.44 -10.67 -16.15
CA TRP A 474 0.93 -10.10 -14.89
C TRP A 474 -0.45 -10.65 -14.49
N LEU A 475 -1.16 -11.34 -15.38
CA LEU A 475 -2.41 -12.04 -15.06
C LEU A 475 -2.18 -13.40 -14.39
N VAL A 476 -0.96 -13.93 -14.40
CA VAL A 476 -0.67 -15.25 -13.81
C VAL A 476 -0.96 -15.28 -12.31
N PRO A 477 -0.44 -14.35 -11.46
CA PRO A 477 -0.78 -14.35 -10.04
C PRO A 477 -2.29 -14.21 -9.77
N PRO A 478 -3.03 -13.26 -10.38
CA PRO A 478 -4.49 -13.18 -10.23
C PRO A 478 -5.23 -14.48 -10.58
N PHE A 479 -4.85 -15.16 -11.66
CA PHE A 479 -5.49 -16.42 -12.04
C PHE A 479 -5.22 -17.53 -11.02
N PHE A 480 -4.04 -17.57 -10.42
CA PHE A 480 -3.77 -18.50 -9.33
C PHE A 480 -4.61 -18.22 -8.09
N ARG A 481 -4.82 -16.94 -7.71
CA ARG A 481 -5.72 -16.58 -6.60
C ARG A 481 -7.16 -16.96 -6.87
N ALA A 482 -7.66 -16.64 -8.07
CA ALA A 482 -9.02 -16.99 -8.46
C ALA A 482 -9.26 -18.50 -8.43
N ALA A 483 -8.26 -19.28 -8.86
CA ALA A 483 -8.31 -20.74 -8.85
C ALA A 483 -8.30 -21.31 -7.42
N GLU A 484 -7.33 -20.92 -6.58
CA GLU A 484 -7.19 -21.39 -5.19
C GLU A 484 -8.44 -21.05 -4.38
N TYR A 485 -8.85 -19.78 -4.37
CA TYR A 485 -9.97 -19.32 -3.56
C TYR A 485 -11.32 -19.78 -4.10
N GLY A 486 -11.48 -19.83 -5.42
CA GLY A 486 -12.67 -20.36 -6.08
C GLY A 486 -12.88 -21.83 -5.76
N ALA A 487 -11.81 -22.64 -5.75
CA ALA A 487 -11.89 -24.05 -5.40
C ALA A 487 -12.27 -24.26 -3.93
N VAL A 488 -11.66 -23.51 -3.00
CA VAL A 488 -12.00 -23.57 -1.57
C VAL A 488 -13.47 -23.18 -1.34
N LEU A 489 -13.95 -22.10 -1.96
CA LEU A 489 -15.36 -21.69 -1.91
C LEU A 489 -16.30 -22.78 -2.46
N ALA A 490 -16.01 -23.32 -3.64
CA ALA A 490 -16.84 -24.32 -4.29
C ALA A 490 -16.95 -25.61 -3.47
N LEU A 491 -15.82 -26.13 -2.96
CA LEU A 491 -15.82 -27.33 -2.13
C LEU A 491 -16.55 -27.14 -0.81
N ALA A 492 -16.41 -25.97 -0.18
CA ALA A 492 -17.11 -25.65 1.06
C ALA A 492 -18.62 -25.47 0.85
N ALA A 493 -19.04 -24.93 -0.30
CA ALA A 493 -20.44 -24.88 -0.69
C ALA A 493 -21.02 -26.27 -0.96
N ASN A 494 -20.30 -27.11 -1.72
CA ASN A 494 -20.74 -28.47 -2.06
C ASN A 494 -20.72 -29.44 -0.87
N ALA A 495 -20.02 -29.12 0.21
CA ALA A 495 -20.09 -29.92 1.43
C ALA A 495 -21.49 -29.90 2.08
N GLU A 496 -22.27 -28.83 1.85
CA GLU A 496 -23.64 -28.67 2.38
C GLU A 496 -23.77 -28.87 3.91
N VAL A 497 -22.69 -28.61 4.66
CA VAL A 497 -22.69 -28.70 6.13
C VAL A 497 -22.44 -27.33 6.76
N ASN A 498 -23.20 -27.03 7.81
CA ASN A 498 -22.98 -25.87 8.66
C ASN A 498 -21.52 -25.80 9.12
N GLY A 499 -20.91 -24.63 8.98
CA GLY A 499 -19.52 -24.39 9.38
C GLY A 499 -18.50 -24.57 8.26
N ALA A 500 -18.82 -25.24 7.14
CA ALA A 500 -17.89 -25.40 6.02
C ALA A 500 -17.51 -24.05 5.40
N LEU A 501 -18.52 -23.24 5.03
CA LEU A 501 -18.30 -21.89 4.47
C LEU A 501 -17.62 -20.91 5.44
N PRO A 502 -17.98 -20.83 6.74
CA PRO A 502 -17.23 -20.06 7.73
C PRO A 502 -15.76 -20.51 7.86
N ALA A 503 -15.49 -21.81 7.87
CA ALA A 503 -14.13 -22.34 7.96
C ALA A 503 -13.31 -22.03 6.70
N ALA A 504 -13.93 -22.16 5.52
CA ALA A 504 -13.36 -21.74 4.25
C ALA A 504 -13.07 -20.24 4.21
N PHE A 505 -13.97 -19.41 4.76
CA PHE A 505 -13.74 -17.98 4.93
C PHE A 505 -12.50 -17.71 5.79
N GLY A 506 -12.35 -18.39 6.92
CA GLY A 506 -11.16 -18.29 7.76
C GLY A 506 -9.87 -18.68 7.01
N LEU A 507 -9.90 -19.77 6.25
CA LEU A 507 -8.75 -20.23 5.46
C LEU A 507 -8.37 -19.21 4.37
N VAL A 508 -9.34 -18.76 3.57
CA VAL A 508 -9.08 -17.78 2.51
C VAL A 508 -8.63 -16.45 3.10
N ALA A 509 -9.17 -16.00 4.24
CA ALA A 509 -8.70 -14.79 4.90
C ALA A 509 -7.23 -14.90 5.35
N ALA A 510 -6.82 -16.04 5.91
CA ALA A 510 -5.43 -16.30 6.32
C ALA A 510 -4.47 -16.33 5.12
N VAL A 511 -4.87 -16.98 4.03
CA VAL A 511 -4.08 -17.05 2.81
C VAL A 511 -4.04 -15.68 2.09
N ALA A 512 -5.15 -14.95 2.07
CA ALA A 512 -5.19 -13.60 1.51
C ALA A 512 -4.28 -12.65 2.27
N TYR A 513 -4.24 -12.75 3.61
CA TYR A 513 -3.30 -11.99 4.43
C TYR A 513 -1.84 -12.23 4.01
N HIS A 514 -1.43 -13.50 3.82
CA HIS A 514 -0.09 -13.83 3.29
C HIS A 514 0.21 -13.13 1.96
N HIS A 515 -0.75 -13.13 1.04
CA HIS A 515 -0.55 -12.47 -0.26
C HIS A 515 -0.51 -10.94 -0.16
N TYR A 516 -1.31 -10.33 0.72
CA TYR A 516 -1.18 -8.90 1.00
C TYR A 516 0.18 -8.57 1.62
N ASP A 517 0.65 -9.36 2.59
CA ASP A 517 1.96 -9.15 3.18
C ASP A 517 3.06 -9.19 2.11
N THR A 518 3.03 -10.16 1.20
CA THR A 518 3.93 -10.21 0.03
C THR A 518 3.86 -8.92 -0.81
N VAL A 519 2.66 -8.45 -1.15
CA VAL A 519 2.48 -7.21 -1.92
C VAL A 519 3.11 -6.01 -1.21
N TYR A 520 2.86 -5.85 0.09
CA TYR A 520 3.33 -4.69 0.84
C TYR A 520 4.85 -4.71 1.02
N ARG A 521 5.48 -5.89 1.15
CA ARG A 521 6.94 -5.99 1.18
C ARG A 521 7.59 -5.65 -0.15
N ILE A 522 7.02 -6.13 -1.26
CA ILE A 522 7.50 -5.82 -2.61
C ILE A 522 7.38 -4.32 -2.89
N ARG A 523 6.21 -3.73 -2.63
CA ARG A 523 6.01 -2.27 -2.75
C ARG A 523 6.93 -1.47 -1.85
N GLY A 524 7.21 -2.00 -0.66
CA GLY A 524 8.16 -1.44 0.32
C GLY A 524 9.63 -1.46 -0.13
N ASN A 525 9.95 -2.05 -1.29
CA ASN A 525 11.31 -2.44 -1.67
C ASN A 525 12.03 -3.26 -0.58
N ALA A 526 11.27 -3.99 0.23
CA ALA A 526 11.75 -4.76 1.36
C ALA A 526 11.97 -6.25 1.01
N GLY A 527 11.70 -6.63 -0.25
CA GLY A 527 11.84 -7.99 -0.77
C GLY A 527 10.54 -8.81 -0.71
N ALA A 528 10.62 -10.09 -1.04
CA ALA A 528 9.51 -11.04 -0.89
C ALA A 528 9.64 -11.83 0.43
N PRO A 529 8.56 -12.48 0.90
CA PRO A 529 8.66 -13.39 2.04
C PRO A 529 9.68 -14.51 1.78
N PRO A 530 10.32 -15.03 2.82
CA PRO A 530 11.37 -16.03 2.65
C PRO A 530 10.82 -17.33 2.06
N ALA A 531 11.58 -17.96 1.17
CA ALA A 531 11.13 -19.16 0.45
C ALA A 531 10.71 -20.33 1.36
N TRP A 532 11.26 -20.42 2.59
CA TRP A 532 10.83 -21.43 3.55
C TRP A 532 9.37 -21.23 3.99
N LEU A 533 8.88 -19.98 4.05
CA LEU A 533 7.51 -19.67 4.45
C LEU A 533 6.55 -20.23 3.42
N VAL A 534 6.74 -19.89 2.14
CA VAL A 534 5.93 -20.39 1.02
C VAL A 534 5.92 -21.92 0.99
N ARG A 535 7.07 -22.57 1.19
CA ARG A 535 7.17 -24.04 1.27
C ARG A 535 6.42 -24.62 2.47
N ALA A 536 6.54 -24.01 3.65
CA ALA A 536 5.88 -24.46 4.87
C ALA A 536 4.35 -24.37 4.77
N VAL A 537 3.85 -23.30 4.13
CA VAL A 537 2.42 -23.15 3.84
C VAL A 537 2.01 -23.78 2.51
N GLY A 538 2.87 -24.57 1.85
CA GLY A 538 2.55 -25.36 0.66
C GLY A 538 2.43 -24.62 -0.68
N GLY A 539 2.54 -23.29 -0.71
CA GLY A 539 2.21 -22.47 -1.88
C GLY A 539 0.77 -22.65 -2.36
N HIS A 540 0.39 -21.95 -3.43
CA HIS A 540 -0.99 -21.96 -3.91
C HIS A 540 -1.45 -23.34 -4.37
N GLU A 541 -0.60 -24.10 -5.06
CA GLU A 541 -0.94 -25.41 -5.60
C GLU A 541 -0.94 -26.52 -4.54
N GLY A 542 -0.02 -26.48 -3.57
CA GLY A 542 0.05 -27.47 -2.51
C GLY A 542 -1.11 -27.33 -1.52
N ARG A 543 -1.49 -26.10 -1.14
CA ARG A 543 -2.70 -25.88 -0.33
C ARG A 543 -3.96 -26.31 -1.05
N THR A 544 -4.09 -25.94 -2.32
CA THR A 544 -5.22 -26.33 -3.14
C THR A 544 -5.35 -27.85 -3.22
N LEU A 545 -4.26 -28.56 -3.50
CA LEU A 545 -4.23 -30.02 -3.55
C LEU A 545 -4.57 -30.64 -2.19
N LEU A 546 -4.04 -30.09 -1.10
CA LEU A 546 -4.37 -30.56 0.24
C LEU A 546 -5.87 -30.41 0.53
N VAL A 547 -6.47 -29.27 0.21
CA VAL A 547 -7.91 -29.03 0.42
C VAL A 547 -8.76 -29.98 -0.42
N THR A 548 -8.42 -30.22 -1.69
CA THR A 548 -9.18 -31.17 -2.53
C THR A 548 -9.04 -32.61 -2.04
N VAL A 549 -7.86 -33.02 -1.58
CA VAL A 549 -7.66 -34.34 -0.96
C VAL A 549 -8.47 -34.46 0.32
N LEU A 550 -8.43 -33.46 1.21
CA LEU A 550 -9.23 -33.45 2.44
C LEU A 550 -10.73 -33.55 2.13
N ALA A 551 -11.22 -32.84 1.11
CA ALA A 551 -12.61 -32.92 0.67
C ALA A 551 -12.98 -34.31 0.11
N ALA A 552 -12.03 -35.02 -0.50
CA ALA A 552 -12.26 -36.36 -1.05
C ALA A 552 -12.23 -37.47 0.02
N VAL A 553 -11.37 -37.34 1.04
CA VAL A 553 -11.14 -38.42 2.02
C VAL A 553 -11.91 -38.25 3.33
N LEU A 554 -12.30 -37.03 3.71
CA LEU A 554 -13.03 -36.76 4.93
C LEU A 554 -14.54 -36.78 4.69
N THR A 555 -15.30 -37.06 5.75
CA THR A 555 -16.75 -36.84 5.70
C THR A 555 -17.05 -35.34 5.66
N ALA A 556 -18.18 -34.96 5.07
CA ALA A 556 -18.60 -33.57 4.99
C ALA A 556 -18.68 -32.89 6.37
N ALA A 557 -18.99 -33.65 7.44
CA ALA A 557 -19.01 -33.15 8.82
C ALA A 557 -17.60 -32.91 9.42
N GLN A 558 -16.58 -33.64 8.96
CA GLN A 558 -15.19 -33.47 9.40
C GLN A 558 -14.47 -32.35 8.63
N PHE A 559 -14.91 -32.05 7.42
CA PHE A 559 -14.27 -31.09 6.53
C PHE A 559 -14.14 -29.66 7.11
N PRO A 560 -15.15 -29.07 7.78
CA PRO A 560 -15.02 -27.74 8.43
C PRO A 560 -13.90 -27.69 9.47
N VAL A 561 -13.71 -28.76 10.24
CA VAL A 561 -12.65 -28.85 11.25
C VAL A 561 -11.29 -28.86 10.55
N ALA A 562 -11.14 -29.64 9.48
CA ALA A 562 -9.90 -29.69 8.71
C ALA A 562 -9.55 -28.32 8.09
N LEU A 563 -10.54 -27.63 7.51
CA LEU A 563 -10.36 -26.27 6.98
C LEU A 563 -9.95 -25.28 8.08
N THR A 564 -10.54 -25.38 9.27
CA THR A 564 -10.23 -24.51 10.41
C THR A 564 -8.81 -24.78 10.93
N VAL A 565 -8.41 -26.04 11.06
CA VAL A 565 -7.05 -26.41 11.45
C VAL A 565 -6.03 -25.87 10.44
N LEU A 566 -6.32 -26.01 9.14
CA LEU A 566 -5.46 -25.47 8.09
C LEU A 566 -5.40 -23.93 8.14
N ALA A 567 -6.55 -23.28 8.34
CA ALA A 567 -6.63 -21.82 8.46
C ALA A 567 -5.77 -21.30 9.64
N VAL A 568 -5.90 -21.92 10.81
CA VAL A 568 -5.13 -21.56 12.01
C VAL A 568 -3.65 -21.84 11.79
N ALA A 569 -3.28 -22.98 11.21
CA ALA A 569 -1.88 -23.31 10.94
C ALA A 569 -1.24 -22.29 9.98
N VAL A 570 -1.91 -21.97 8.87
CA VAL A 570 -1.43 -20.94 7.91
C VAL A 570 -1.36 -19.57 8.60
N ALA A 571 -2.41 -19.15 9.29
CA ALA A 571 -2.46 -17.85 9.95
C ALA A 571 -1.33 -17.69 10.98
N LEU A 572 -1.07 -18.70 11.81
CA LEU A 572 -0.02 -18.63 12.83
C LEU A 572 1.37 -18.53 12.20
N VAL A 573 1.67 -19.38 11.21
CA VAL A 573 3.00 -19.41 10.57
C VAL A 573 3.26 -18.09 9.83
N VAL A 574 2.29 -17.61 9.07
CA VAL A 574 2.39 -16.35 8.31
C VAL A 574 2.47 -15.17 9.26
N LEU A 575 1.53 -15.02 10.20
CA LEU A 575 1.48 -13.87 11.10
C LEU A 575 2.73 -13.76 11.97
N VAL A 576 3.27 -14.88 12.46
CA VAL A 576 4.52 -14.87 13.24
C VAL A 576 5.70 -14.39 12.39
N GLU A 577 5.80 -14.82 11.13
CA GLU A 577 6.86 -14.36 10.24
C GLU A 577 6.66 -12.88 9.87
N SER A 578 5.44 -12.45 9.52
CA SER A 578 5.12 -11.06 9.22
C SER A 578 5.43 -10.13 10.39
N ILE A 579 4.99 -10.45 11.61
CA ILE A 579 5.30 -9.65 12.80
C ILE A 579 6.81 -9.59 13.02
N ARG A 580 7.52 -10.72 12.95
CA ARG A 580 8.98 -10.75 13.11
C ARG A 580 9.66 -9.85 12.08
N PHE A 581 9.26 -9.93 10.83
CA PHE A 581 9.80 -9.10 9.76
C PHE A 581 9.53 -7.61 10.02
N TRP A 582 8.28 -7.19 10.16
CA TRP A 582 7.95 -5.76 10.25
C TRP A 582 8.40 -5.09 11.56
N VAL A 583 8.61 -5.87 12.63
CA VAL A 583 9.19 -5.35 13.88
C VAL A 583 10.71 -5.26 13.80
N SER A 584 11.39 -6.17 13.09
CA SER A 584 12.85 -6.19 12.99
C SER A 584 13.40 -5.43 11.79
N ALA A 585 12.62 -5.29 10.72
CA ALA A 585 13.02 -4.63 9.50
C ALA A 585 13.00 -3.11 9.72
N GLY A 586 14.20 -2.51 9.73
CA GLY A 586 14.37 -1.07 9.49
C GLY A 586 14.07 -0.67 8.04
N ALA A 587 13.08 -1.33 7.41
CA ALA A 587 12.71 -1.10 6.02
C ALA A 587 12.31 0.38 5.80
N PRO A 588 12.30 0.87 4.54
CA PRO A 588 11.83 2.22 4.24
C PRO A 588 10.30 2.30 4.37
N ALA A 589 9.79 3.34 5.02
CA ALA A 589 8.35 3.58 5.16
C ALA A 589 7.75 3.98 3.81
N VAL A 590 7.28 3.01 3.03
CA VAL A 590 6.56 3.29 1.78
C VAL A 590 5.11 3.58 2.11
N HIS A 591 4.75 4.86 2.04
CA HIS A 591 3.37 5.32 2.14
C HIS A 591 2.78 5.48 0.74
N ASP A 592 1.54 5.02 0.56
CA ASP A 592 0.83 5.15 -0.71
C ASP A 592 0.51 6.64 -0.98
N GLU A 593 1.37 7.30 -1.76
CA GLU A 593 1.21 8.70 -2.20
C GLU A 593 0.15 8.87 -3.32
N GLY A 594 -0.54 7.80 -3.69
CA GLY A 594 -1.56 7.81 -4.74
C GLY A 594 -0.95 7.56 -6.11
N GLU A 595 -0.63 6.31 -6.39
CA GLU A 595 -0.32 5.90 -7.76
C GLU A 595 -1.52 6.14 -8.70
N PRO A 596 -1.28 6.52 -9.96
CA PRO A 596 -2.34 6.72 -10.95
C PRO A 596 -3.04 5.40 -11.30
N ALA A 597 -4.35 5.47 -11.53
CA ALA A 597 -5.15 4.36 -12.08
C ALA A 597 -4.79 4.02 -13.54
#